data_AF-A0A0D3CWQ6-F1
#
_entry.id   AF-A0A0D3CWQ6-F1
#
_cell.length_a   1.000
_cell.length_b   1.000
_cell.length_c   1.000
_cell.angle_alpha   90.00
_cell.angle_beta   90.00
_cell.angle_gamma   90.00
#
_symmetry.space_group_name_H-M   'P 1'
#
loop_
_entity.id
_entity.type
_entity.pdbx_description
1 polymer ?
#
loop_
_entity_poly.entity_id
_entity_poly.type
_entity_poly.pdbx_seq_one_letter_code
_entity_poly.pdbx_strand_id
1 'polypeptide(L)'
;MILTRCLPLIWLFLLTACAGRTLYPLPGKGGKGAKLPIQTSRPYNIAHRGSNGEIPEETAPAYLRAIEEGADFIETDVLSTKDGVLICFHDFTLQNTTNVASHKEFADRNRTYEVQGSNMTGFFTFDFTLKELKKLRTKQRFSFRNQQYNGKYPIITFEEFITIARDAPRVVGIYPEIKNPVLMNQHVKWPGGVRFEDKVVETLKKYGYGGSYLSKKWLKRPLFIQSFAPSSLVYISNLIDSPKVLLIDDVTVLTEDTNQTYAEITSDVYFNYIKQYVVGIGPWKDTVVPVSNNYTQAPTDLVKRAHAHNLKVHPYTYRNENEFLHLNFSQDPYKEYEYWINEIGVDGLFTDFTGSLHNYQEWTSPLSETSKSPRQLLSQIAALVLPYEKA
;
A
#
# COMPACT_ATOMS: atom_id res chain seq x y z
N MET A 1 -6.82 54.26 -72.06
CA MET A 1 -5.43 54.30 -71.57
C MET A 1 -5.45 54.80 -70.13
N ILE A 2 -4.85 54.03 -69.22
CA ILE A 2 -4.04 54.52 -68.09
C ILE A 2 -4.73 54.78 -66.73
N LEU A 3 -4.24 54.01 -65.74
CA LEU A 3 -4.06 54.24 -64.30
C LEU A 3 -5.27 54.21 -63.36
N THR A 4 -5.61 53.01 -62.89
CA THR A 4 -6.23 52.80 -61.57
C THR A 4 -5.16 52.46 -60.52
N ARG A 5 -5.21 53.22 -59.41
CA ARG A 5 -4.35 53.10 -58.22
C ARG A 5 -4.63 51.77 -57.49
N CYS A 6 -3.61 50.96 -57.25
CA CYS A 6 -3.65 49.83 -56.33
C CYS A 6 -3.05 50.24 -54.97
N LEU A 7 -3.88 50.23 -53.93
CA LEU A 7 -3.44 50.11 -52.53
C LEU A 7 -3.03 48.64 -52.27
N PRO A 8 -1.95 48.35 -51.52
CA PRO A 8 -1.77 47.03 -50.95
C PRO A 8 -2.51 46.96 -49.61
N LEU A 9 -3.59 46.17 -49.58
CA LEU A 9 -4.18 45.62 -48.35
C LEU A 9 -3.15 44.68 -47.72
N ILE A 10 -2.69 45.00 -46.51
CA ILE A 10 -1.92 44.07 -45.68
C ILE A 10 -2.91 43.06 -45.09
N TRP A 11 -2.94 41.85 -45.65
CA TRP A 11 -3.59 40.69 -45.04
C TRP A 11 -2.64 40.11 -43.99
N LEU A 12 -2.97 40.31 -42.71
CA LEU A 12 -2.32 39.64 -41.59
C LEU A 12 -2.88 38.22 -41.49
N PHE A 13 -2.14 37.21 -41.98
CA PHE A 13 -2.43 35.81 -41.68
C PHE A 13 -2.05 35.53 -40.22
N LEU A 14 -3.05 35.44 -39.34
CA LEU A 14 -2.89 34.80 -38.03
C LEU A 14 -2.79 33.29 -38.23
N LEU A 15 -1.56 32.78 -38.27
CA LEU A 15 -1.28 31.36 -38.04
C LEU A 15 -1.59 31.06 -36.57
N THR A 16 -2.76 30.46 -36.32
CA THR A 16 -3.04 29.77 -35.06
C THR A 16 -2.13 28.55 -34.96
N ALA A 17 -0.95 28.74 -34.40
CA ALA A 17 -0.13 27.64 -33.92
C ALA A 17 -0.89 26.95 -32.79
N CYS A 18 -1.51 25.81 -33.09
CA CYS A 18 -1.88 24.83 -32.09
C CYS A 18 -0.63 24.49 -31.27
N ALA A 19 -0.51 25.05 -30.07
CA ALA A 19 0.41 24.56 -29.07
C ALA A 19 -0.08 23.16 -28.66
N GLY A 20 0.31 22.17 -29.45
CA GLY A 20 0.23 20.77 -29.07
C GLY A 20 0.91 20.65 -27.71
N ARG A 21 0.18 20.17 -26.72
CA ARG A 21 0.72 19.83 -25.40
C ARG A 21 1.98 19.00 -25.64
N THR A 22 3.10 19.45 -25.10
CA THR A 22 4.27 18.61 -24.91
C THR A 22 3.83 17.46 -24.00
N LEU A 23 3.49 16.33 -24.62
CA LEU A 23 3.50 15.04 -23.96
C LEU A 23 4.93 14.90 -23.42
N TYR A 24 5.11 15.04 -22.11
CA TYR A 24 6.32 14.58 -21.47
C TYR A 24 6.45 13.10 -21.86
N PRO A 25 7.50 12.70 -22.58
CA PRO A 25 7.81 11.29 -22.70
C PRO A 25 8.06 10.81 -21.27
N LEU A 26 7.30 9.80 -20.83
CA LEU A 26 7.70 9.00 -19.68
C LEU A 26 9.18 8.62 -19.88
N PRO A 27 10.07 8.76 -18.88
CA PRO A 27 11.47 8.40 -19.03
C PRO A 27 11.57 6.95 -19.50
N GLY A 28 11.85 6.78 -20.79
CA GLY A 28 12.00 5.47 -21.40
C GLY A 28 13.39 4.92 -21.09
N LYS A 29 13.40 3.70 -20.55
CA LYS A 29 14.53 2.74 -20.50
C LYS A 29 15.76 3.18 -19.69
N GLY A 30 15.69 3.00 -18.38
CA GLY A 30 16.86 2.88 -17.52
C GLY A 30 17.43 1.46 -17.51
N GLY A 31 18.57 1.26 -18.18
CA GLY A 31 19.59 0.22 -17.90
C GLY A 31 19.27 -1.25 -18.20
N LYS A 32 20.01 -1.85 -19.16
CA LYS A 32 20.20 -3.32 -19.27
C LYS A 32 21.10 -3.89 -18.15
N GLY A 33 20.98 -3.37 -16.93
CA GLY A 33 21.65 -3.89 -15.74
C GLY A 33 20.70 -4.79 -14.95
N ALA A 34 21.23 -5.78 -14.23
CA ALA A 34 20.41 -6.52 -13.27
C ALA A 34 19.94 -5.55 -12.17
N LYS A 35 18.63 -5.49 -11.92
CA LYS A 35 18.09 -4.70 -10.80
C LYS A 35 18.68 -5.23 -9.49
N LEU A 36 18.97 -4.31 -8.56
CA LEU A 36 19.37 -4.70 -7.21
C LEU A 36 18.28 -5.60 -6.60
N PRO A 37 18.64 -6.76 -6.02
CA PRO A 37 17.68 -7.67 -5.42
C PRO A 37 17.03 -7.03 -4.19
N ILE A 38 15.86 -7.55 -3.81
CA ILE A 38 15.24 -7.20 -2.52
C ILE A 38 16.12 -7.73 -1.38
N GLN A 39 16.24 -6.97 -0.28
CA GLN A 39 16.86 -7.49 0.94
C GLN A 39 15.92 -8.49 1.61
N THR A 40 16.46 -9.49 2.32
CA THR A 40 15.65 -10.48 3.07
C THR A 40 16.25 -10.83 4.44
N SER A 41 17.15 -9.99 4.95
CA SER A 41 17.95 -10.26 6.16
C SER A 41 17.53 -9.41 7.36
N ARG A 42 16.69 -8.41 7.16
CA ARG A 42 16.08 -7.60 8.22
C ARG A 42 14.56 -7.57 8.06
N PRO A 43 13.81 -7.15 9.09
CA PRO A 43 12.36 -6.96 8.96
C PRO A 43 12.01 -6.08 7.76
N TYR A 44 10.95 -6.44 7.04
CA TYR A 44 10.53 -5.71 5.85
C TYR A 44 9.96 -4.33 6.19
N ASN A 45 10.35 -3.32 5.42
CA ASN A 45 9.71 -2.02 5.36
C ASN A 45 8.56 -2.08 4.33
N ILE A 46 7.32 -2.09 4.80
CA ILE A 46 6.13 -2.25 3.96
C ILE A 46 5.37 -0.92 3.92
N ALA A 47 5.30 -0.32 2.73
CA ALA A 47 4.62 0.96 2.51
C ALA A 47 3.11 0.77 2.48
N HIS A 48 2.47 0.90 3.65
CA HIS A 48 1.02 0.81 3.80
C HIS A 48 0.36 1.86 2.91
N ARG A 49 -0.29 1.45 1.82
CA ARG A 49 -0.92 2.34 0.82
C ARG A 49 0.03 3.39 0.20
N GLY A 50 1.33 3.10 0.17
CA GLY A 50 2.39 4.03 -0.22
C GLY A 50 2.87 4.94 0.92
N SER A 51 3.56 6.04 0.59
CA SER A 51 4.01 7.05 1.58
C SER A 51 2.83 7.97 1.95
N ASN A 52 1.80 7.38 2.58
CA ASN A 52 0.52 8.05 2.77
C ASN A 52 0.47 9.06 3.93
N GLY A 53 1.52 9.06 4.76
CA GLY A 53 1.82 10.14 5.71
C GLY A 53 2.04 11.49 5.01
N GLU A 54 2.52 11.47 3.76
CA GLU A 54 2.90 12.67 3.01
C GLU A 54 1.98 12.98 1.82
N ILE A 55 1.52 11.94 1.13
CA ILE A 55 0.76 12.02 -0.14
C ILE A 55 -0.56 11.24 0.02
N PRO A 56 -1.68 11.65 -0.60
CA PRO A 56 -2.92 10.87 -0.55
C PRO A 56 -2.70 9.38 -0.87
N GLU A 57 -3.24 8.52 -0.01
CA GLU A 57 -3.10 7.05 -0.06
C GLU A 57 -3.53 6.46 -1.41
N GLU A 58 -2.99 5.29 -1.75
CA GLU A 58 -3.40 4.51 -2.93
C GLU A 58 -3.20 5.23 -4.28
N THR A 59 -2.29 6.23 -4.33
CA THR A 59 -1.98 6.98 -5.55
C THR A 59 -0.61 6.66 -6.11
N ALA A 60 -0.45 6.79 -7.43
CA ALA A 60 0.84 6.57 -8.09
C ALA A 60 1.99 7.38 -7.45
N PRO A 61 1.83 8.68 -7.10
CA PRO A 61 2.89 9.43 -6.43
C PRO A 61 3.22 8.93 -5.02
N ALA A 62 2.23 8.46 -4.24
CA ALA A 62 2.50 7.87 -2.92
C ALA A 62 3.35 6.60 -3.04
N TYR A 63 3.09 5.78 -4.05
CA TYR A 63 3.89 4.58 -4.34
C TYR A 63 5.29 4.88 -4.83
N LEU A 64 5.43 5.81 -5.78
CA LEU A 64 6.74 6.24 -6.27
C LEU A 64 7.60 6.83 -5.15
N ARG A 65 7.00 7.63 -4.28
CA ARG A 65 7.65 8.19 -3.10
C ARG A 65 8.11 7.11 -2.12
N ALA A 66 7.27 6.13 -1.80
CA ALA A 66 7.66 5.02 -0.93
C ALA A 66 8.83 4.20 -1.49
N ILE A 67 8.85 3.97 -2.81
CA ILE A 67 9.96 3.27 -3.49
C ILE A 67 11.27 4.07 -3.35
N GLU A 68 11.20 5.38 -3.56
CA GLU A 68 12.32 6.32 -3.41
C GLU A 68 12.84 6.35 -1.97
N GLU A 69 11.94 6.32 -0.99
CA GLU A 69 12.24 6.28 0.45
C GLU A 69 12.83 4.95 0.95
N GLY A 70 12.90 3.92 0.11
CA GLY A 70 13.54 2.65 0.46
C GLY A 70 12.59 1.53 0.90
N ALA A 71 11.28 1.64 0.65
CA ALA A 71 10.33 0.56 0.96
C ALA A 71 10.69 -0.77 0.27
N ASP A 72 10.67 -1.89 1.00
CA ASP A 72 10.91 -3.21 0.41
C ASP A 72 9.69 -3.67 -0.39
N PHE A 73 8.50 -3.36 0.14
CA PHE A 73 7.21 -3.65 -0.47
C PHE A 73 6.35 -2.38 -0.54
N ILE A 74 5.59 -2.24 -1.62
CA ILE A 74 4.42 -1.35 -1.65
C ILE A 74 3.15 -2.18 -1.46
N GLU A 75 2.27 -1.72 -0.56
CA GLU A 75 1.01 -2.37 -0.20
C GLU A 75 -0.15 -1.66 -0.91
N THR A 76 -1.20 -2.40 -1.27
CA THR A 76 -2.43 -1.81 -1.83
C THR A 76 -3.65 -2.60 -1.42
N ASP A 77 -4.73 -1.90 -1.13
CA ASP A 77 -6.05 -2.47 -0.99
C ASP A 77 -6.72 -2.67 -2.35
N VAL A 78 -7.05 -3.92 -2.70
CA VAL A 78 -7.73 -4.22 -3.96
C VAL A 78 -9.23 -4.29 -3.75
N LEU A 79 -9.97 -3.47 -4.51
CA LEU A 79 -11.43 -3.53 -4.67
C LEU A 79 -11.80 -3.63 -6.16
N SER A 80 -13.09 -3.73 -6.47
CA SER A 80 -13.58 -3.73 -7.85
C SER A 80 -14.60 -2.64 -8.14
N THR A 81 -14.55 -2.14 -9.37
CA THR A 81 -15.60 -1.31 -9.97
C THR A 81 -16.81 -2.14 -10.40
N LYS A 82 -17.92 -1.46 -10.71
CA LYS A 82 -19.14 -2.03 -11.29
C LYS A 82 -18.89 -2.82 -12.57
N ASP A 83 -17.99 -2.33 -13.42
CA ASP A 83 -17.59 -2.95 -14.69
C ASP A 83 -16.47 -3.99 -14.51
N GLY A 84 -16.20 -4.43 -13.28
CA GLY A 84 -15.33 -5.56 -12.99
C GLY A 84 -13.83 -5.27 -13.11
N VAL A 85 -13.43 -3.99 -13.06
CA VAL A 85 -12.03 -3.57 -13.07
C VAL A 85 -11.50 -3.50 -11.64
N LEU A 86 -10.34 -4.11 -11.41
CA LEU A 86 -9.64 -4.04 -10.13
C LEU A 86 -8.97 -2.66 -9.94
N ILE A 87 -9.19 -2.05 -8.78
CA ILE A 87 -8.65 -0.74 -8.39
C ILE A 87 -7.93 -0.82 -7.05
N CYS A 88 -7.04 0.13 -6.85
CA CYS A 88 -6.30 0.37 -5.62
C CYS A 88 -7.07 1.40 -4.77
N PHE A 89 -7.74 0.94 -3.70
CA PHE A 89 -8.58 1.77 -2.86
C PHE A 89 -8.98 1.04 -1.55
N HIS A 90 -8.77 1.67 -0.39
CA HIS A 90 -9.02 1.05 0.92
C HIS A 90 -10.50 0.96 1.33
N ASP A 91 -11.20 2.10 1.34
CA ASP A 91 -12.56 2.18 1.87
C ASP A 91 -13.56 1.60 0.84
N PHE A 92 -14.63 0.95 1.30
CA PHE A 92 -15.71 0.55 0.36
C PHE A 92 -16.42 1.76 -0.26
N THR A 93 -16.33 2.93 0.39
CA THR A 93 -17.00 4.17 -0.01
C THR A 93 -16.00 5.29 -0.31
N LEU A 94 -16.33 6.14 -1.27
CA LEU A 94 -15.38 7.06 -1.91
C LEU A 94 -15.24 8.42 -1.18
N GLN A 95 -16.20 8.85 -0.37
CA GLN A 95 -16.32 10.24 0.10
C GLN A 95 -15.23 10.72 1.05
N ASN A 96 -14.59 9.79 1.79
CA ASN A 96 -13.58 10.15 2.78
C ASN A 96 -12.25 10.55 2.14
N THR A 97 -11.90 9.93 1.02
CA THR A 97 -10.59 10.09 0.37
C THR A 97 -10.71 10.55 -1.09
N THR A 98 -11.89 10.97 -1.53
CA THR A 98 -12.09 11.60 -2.85
C THR A 98 -12.99 12.84 -2.80
N ASN A 99 -13.13 13.50 -3.95
CA ASN A 99 -14.05 14.61 -4.18
C ASN A 99 -15.44 14.16 -4.70
N VAL A 100 -15.82 12.87 -4.61
CA VAL A 100 -17.10 12.36 -5.15
C VAL A 100 -18.33 13.18 -4.73
N ALA A 101 -18.36 13.66 -3.48
CA ALA A 101 -19.47 14.45 -2.96
C ALA A 101 -19.67 15.80 -3.67
N SER A 102 -18.65 16.32 -4.37
CA SER A 102 -18.75 17.53 -5.19
C SER A 102 -19.30 17.30 -6.61
N HIS A 103 -19.41 16.03 -7.03
CA HIS A 103 -19.92 15.64 -8.35
C HIS A 103 -21.44 15.44 -8.28
N LYS A 104 -22.20 16.48 -8.65
CA LYS A 104 -23.67 16.47 -8.62
C LYS A 104 -24.28 15.39 -9.51
N GLU A 105 -23.60 15.04 -10.60
CA GLU A 105 -23.99 13.96 -11.50
C GLU A 105 -23.99 12.56 -10.86
N PHE A 106 -23.39 12.42 -9.66
CA PHE A 106 -23.34 11.17 -8.91
C PHE A 106 -24.23 11.18 -7.67
N ALA A 107 -25.05 12.22 -7.45
CA ALA A 107 -25.85 12.36 -6.23
C ALA A 107 -26.78 11.15 -5.95
N ASP A 108 -27.26 10.48 -7.00
CA ASP A 108 -28.10 9.27 -6.95
C ASP A 108 -27.33 7.97 -6.62
N ARG A 109 -26.00 8.07 -6.46
CA ARG A 109 -25.10 6.97 -6.12
C ARG A 109 -24.71 6.93 -4.66
N ASN A 110 -25.23 7.85 -3.85
CA ASN A 110 -25.17 7.73 -2.40
C ASN A 110 -26.22 6.72 -1.95
N ARG A 111 -25.81 5.54 -1.52
CA ARG A 111 -26.69 4.39 -1.23
C ARG A 111 -26.36 3.76 0.10
N THR A 112 -27.30 2.99 0.63
CA THR A 112 -27.12 2.20 1.85
C THR A 112 -27.02 0.73 1.49
N TYR A 113 -25.95 0.08 1.95
CA TYR A 113 -25.76 -1.37 1.87
C TYR A 113 -25.42 -1.94 3.24
N GLU A 114 -25.74 -3.21 3.45
CA GLU A 114 -25.25 -3.96 4.60
C GLU A 114 -23.80 -4.39 4.32
N VAL A 115 -22.90 -4.06 5.25
CA VAL A 115 -21.48 -4.38 5.20
C VAL A 115 -21.07 -4.89 6.58
N GLN A 116 -20.67 -6.16 6.65
CA GLN A 116 -20.14 -6.80 7.88
C GLN A 116 -21.07 -6.66 9.10
N GLY A 117 -22.36 -6.92 8.91
CA GLY A 117 -23.42 -6.84 9.92
C GLY A 117 -23.95 -5.43 10.18
N SER A 118 -23.46 -4.41 9.47
CA SER A 118 -23.81 -3.00 9.72
C SER A 118 -24.27 -2.27 8.46
N ASN A 119 -25.29 -1.42 8.57
CA ASN A 119 -25.72 -0.57 7.47
C ASN A 119 -24.72 0.57 7.26
N MET A 120 -24.17 0.68 6.05
CA MET A 120 -23.25 1.73 5.64
C MET A 120 -23.86 2.53 4.49
N THR A 121 -23.87 3.86 4.64
CA THR A 121 -24.34 4.79 3.61
C THR A 121 -23.17 5.55 3.00
N GLY A 122 -23.06 5.54 1.67
CA GLY A 122 -22.00 6.27 0.97
C GLY A 122 -21.99 6.00 -0.54
N PHE A 123 -20.91 6.44 -1.20
CA PHE A 123 -20.68 6.22 -2.62
C PHE A 123 -19.78 4.99 -2.81
N PHE A 124 -20.36 3.82 -3.04
CA PHE A 124 -19.63 2.56 -3.05
C PHE A 124 -18.83 2.33 -4.33
N THR A 125 -17.60 1.81 -4.24
CA THR A 125 -16.73 1.57 -5.41
C THR A 125 -17.39 0.70 -6.48
N PHE A 126 -18.11 -0.35 -6.06
CA PHE A 126 -18.85 -1.27 -6.94
C PHE A 126 -20.11 -0.68 -7.56
N ASP A 127 -20.53 0.53 -7.16
CA ASP A 127 -21.58 1.23 -7.88
C ASP A 127 -21.03 1.92 -9.13
N PHE A 128 -19.74 2.24 -9.22
CA PHE A 128 -19.12 3.05 -10.28
C PHE A 128 -18.35 2.24 -11.31
N THR A 129 -18.43 2.66 -12.59
CA THR A 129 -17.52 2.18 -13.63
C THR A 129 -16.12 2.79 -13.45
N LEU A 130 -15.09 2.15 -13.99
CA LEU A 130 -13.73 2.72 -13.98
C LEU A 130 -13.71 4.11 -14.62
N LYS A 131 -14.43 4.29 -15.73
CA LYS A 131 -14.51 5.57 -16.45
C LYS A 131 -15.06 6.69 -15.57
N GLU A 132 -16.03 6.39 -14.71
CA GLU A 132 -16.55 7.36 -13.74
C GLU A 132 -15.53 7.63 -12.64
N LEU A 133 -14.94 6.59 -12.05
CA LEU A 133 -13.94 6.74 -10.98
C LEU A 133 -12.72 7.56 -11.42
N LYS A 134 -12.26 7.41 -12.67
CA LYS A 134 -11.13 8.20 -13.20
C LYS A 134 -11.41 9.71 -13.31
N LYS A 135 -12.67 10.15 -13.19
CA LYS A 135 -13.01 11.58 -13.08
C LYS A 135 -12.75 12.13 -11.68
N LEU A 136 -12.79 11.28 -10.66
CA LEU A 136 -12.59 11.69 -9.28
C LEU A 136 -11.13 12.03 -9.00
N ARG A 137 -10.92 12.83 -7.97
CA ARG A 137 -9.60 13.17 -7.46
C ARG A 137 -9.50 12.79 -6.00
N THR A 138 -8.38 12.16 -5.66
CA THR A 138 -8.11 11.73 -4.29
C THR A 138 -7.75 12.94 -3.41
N LYS A 139 -7.96 12.78 -2.12
CA LYS A 139 -7.60 13.74 -1.07
C LYS A 139 -7.05 12.99 0.14
N GLN A 140 -6.27 13.70 0.93
CA GLN A 140 -5.68 13.24 2.17
C GLN A 140 -6.78 12.89 3.17
N ARG A 141 -6.66 11.71 3.80
CA ARG A 141 -7.60 11.16 4.78
C ARG A 141 -7.64 12.00 6.06
N PHE A 142 -6.46 12.36 6.54
CA PHE A 142 -6.31 13.06 7.82
C PHE A 142 -6.17 14.55 7.60
N SER A 143 -7.02 15.35 8.24
CA SER A 143 -7.04 16.81 8.07
C SER A 143 -5.76 17.51 8.55
N PHE A 144 -5.05 16.92 9.52
CA PHE A 144 -3.78 17.43 10.06
C PHE A 144 -2.57 17.11 9.17
N ARG A 145 -2.68 16.14 8.25
CA ARG A 145 -1.62 15.85 7.28
C ARG A 145 -1.57 16.92 6.18
N ASN A 146 -0.53 16.88 5.37
CA ASN A 146 -0.36 17.85 4.29
C ASN A 146 -1.47 17.77 3.24
N GLN A 147 -2.29 18.82 3.15
CA GLN A 147 -3.42 18.90 2.23
C GLN A 147 -3.05 19.37 0.81
N GLN A 148 -1.79 19.74 0.55
CA GLN A 148 -1.36 20.37 -0.72
C GLN A 148 -1.57 19.48 -1.96
N TYR A 149 -1.77 18.18 -1.77
CA TYR A 149 -1.93 17.21 -2.85
C TYR A 149 -3.40 16.86 -3.14
N ASN A 150 -4.33 17.38 -2.36
CA ASN A 150 -5.76 17.16 -2.58
C ASN A 150 -6.16 17.63 -3.98
N GLY A 151 -6.97 16.84 -4.68
CA GLY A 151 -7.46 17.20 -6.00
C GLY A 151 -6.49 16.94 -7.15
N LYS A 152 -5.26 16.48 -6.89
CA LYS A 152 -4.22 16.34 -7.94
C LYS A 152 -4.25 15.00 -8.65
N TYR A 153 -4.52 13.91 -7.94
CA TYR A 153 -4.27 12.56 -8.44
C TYR A 153 -5.57 11.76 -8.62
N PRO A 154 -5.69 10.95 -9.68
CA PRO A 154 -6.83 10.05 -9.87
C PRO A 154 -6.65 8.75 -9.08
N ILE A 155 -7.74 8.00 -8.90
CA ILE A 155 -7.70 6.58 -8.49
C ILE A 155 -6.95 5.77 -9.56
N ILE A 156 -6.14 4.80 -9.15
CA ILE A 156 -5.40 3.92 -10.06
C ILE A 156 -5.98 2.50 -10.10
N THR A 157 -5.76 1.79 -11.20
CA THR A 157 -6.08 0.37 -11.34
C THR A 157 -5.00 -0.49 -10.69
N PHE A 158 -5.36 -1.72 -10.34
CA PHE A 158 -4.39 -2.68 -9.84
C PHE A 158 -3.26 -2.98 -10.85
N GLU A 159 -3.55 -2.92 -12.16
CA GLU A 159 -2.55 -3.08 -13.21
C GLU A 159 -1.58 -1.87 -13.29
N GLU A 160 -2.08 -0.65 -13.06
CA GLU A 160 -1.24 0.56 -12.96
C GLU A 160 -0.30 0.46 -11.74
N PHE A 161 -0.81 0.00 -10.59
CA PHE A 161 0.00 -0.27 -9.39
C PHE A 161 1.09 -1.32 -9.63
N ILE A 162 0.75 -2.46 -10.23
CA ILE A 162 1.73 -3.50 -10.58
C ILE A 162 2.82 -2.93 -11.49
N THR A 163 2.43 -2.08 -12.43
CA THR A 163 3.37 -1.43 -13.36
C THR A 163 4.37 -0.53 -12.63
N ILE A 164 3.94 0.20 -11.59
CA ILE A 164 4.83 1.02 -10.75
C ILE A 164 5.93 0.17 -10.11
N ALA A 165 5.57 -0.94 -9.44
CA ALA A 165 6.56 -1.84 -8.85
C ALA A 165 7.46 -2.49 -9.91
N ARG A 166 6.89 -2.93 -11.03
CA ARG A 166 7.64 -3.54 -12.15
C ARG A 166 8.67 -2.57 -12.72
N ASP A 167 8.37 -1.29 -12.80
CA ASP A 167 9.22 -0.29 -13.46
C ASP A 167 10.16 0.43 -12.48
N ALA A 168 10.09 0.11 -11.19
CA ALA A 168 11.02 0.60 -10.16
C ALA A 168 12.50 0.33 -10.51
N PRO A 169 13.44 1.21 -10.10
CA PRO A 169 14.86 1.06 -10.46
C PRO A 169 15.56 -0.13 -9.78
N ARG A 170 14.95 -0.70 -8.73
CA ARG A 170 15.37 -1.93 -8.04
C ARG A 170 14.22 -2.94 -7.98
N VAL A 171 14.50 -4.14 -7.49
CA VAL A 171 13.40 -5.06 -7.16
C VAL A 171 12.66 -4.50 -5.96
N VAL A 172 11.37 -4.25 -6.14
CA VAL A 172 10.40 -3.86 -5.10
C VAL A 172 9.28 -4.89 -5.13
N GLY A 173 8.92 -5.39 -3.96
CA GLY A 173 7.80 -6.32 -3.83
C GLY A 173 6.45 -5.61 -3.85
N ILE A 174 5.40 -6.36 -4.14
CA ILE A 174 4.03 -5.88 -3.94
C ILE A 174 3.33 -6.67 -2.85
N TYR A 175 2.41 -6.01 -2.17
CA TYR A 175 1.67 -6.58 -1.04
C TYR A 175 0.17 -6.27 -1.16
N PRO A 176 -0.55 -6.79 -2.18
CA PRO A 176 -1.99 -6.58 -2.31
C PRO A 176 -2.82 -7.24 -1.21
N GLU A 177 -3.77 -6.49 -0.67
CA GLU A 177 -4.90 -7.00 0.11
C GLU A 177 -6.08 -7.33 -0.80
N ILE A 178 -6.63 -8.54 -0.69
CA ILE A 178 -7.96 -8.86 -1.21
C ILE A 178 -8.97 -8.34 -0.18
N LYS A 179 -9.48 -7.14 -0.41
CA LYS A 179 -10.36 -6.41 0.51
C LYS A 179 -11.77 -6.97 0.46
N ASN A 180 -12.26 -7.50 1.58
CA ASN A 180 -13.61 -8.04 1.76
C ASN A 180 -14.15 -8.79 0.52
N PRO A 181 -13.59 -9.97 0.21
CA PRO A 181 -13.99 -10.74 -0.97
C PRO A 181 -15.47 -11.15 -0.93
N VAL A 182 -16.09 -11.26 0.25
CA VAL A 182 -17.52 -11.54 0.39
C VAL A 182 -18.34 -10.39 -0.22
N LEU A 183 -18.08 -9.15 0.20
CA LEU A 183 -18.77 -7.97 -0.31
C LEU A 183 -18.54 -7.79 -1.81
N MET A 184 -17.30 -7.95 -2.28
CA MET A 184 -16.99 -7.82 -3.72
C MET A 184 -17.73 -8.88 -4.55
N ASN A 185 -17.73 -10.15 -4.11
CA ASN A 185 -18.45 -11.22 -4.80
C ASN A 185 -19.97 -11.06 -4.74
N GLN A 186 -20.52 -10.39 -3.72
CA GLN A 186 -21.95 -10.09 -3.66
C GLN A 186 -22.36 -9.06 -4.73
N HIS A 187 -21.59 -7.98 -4.86
CA HIS A 187 -21.98 -6.81 -5.66
C HIS A 187 -21.40 -6.74 -7.07
N VAL A 188 -20.29 -7.43 -7.34
CA VAL A 188 -19.66 -7.46 -8.67
C VAL A 188 -19.71 -8.88 -9.21
N LYS A 189 -20.18 -9.02 -10.45
CA LYS A 189 -20.31 -10.31 -11.13
C LYS A 189 -19.45 -10.33 -12.38
N TRP A 190 -18.58 -11.32 -12.47
CA TRP A 190 -17.82 -11.60 -13.69
C TRP A 190 -18.45 -12.75 -14.47
N PRO A 191 -18.35 -12.73 -15.82
CA PRO A 191 -18.83 -13.83 -16.65
C PRO A 191 -18.21 -15.18 -16.27
N GLY A 192 -18.97 -16.27 -16.42
CA GLY A 192 -18.45 -17.62 -16.21
C GLY A 192 -18.32 -18.05 -14.73
N GLY A 193 -18.93 -17.32 -13.79
CA GLY A 193 -18.88 -17.67 -12.37
C GLY A 193 -17.54 -17.36 -11.69
N VAL A 194 -16.71 -16.55 -12.35
CA VAL A 194 -15.42 -16.08 -11.85
C VAL A 194 -15.63 -15.23 -10.59
N ARG A 195 -14.86 -15.52 -9.54
CA ARG A 195 -14.87 -14.78 -8.28
C ARG A 195 -13.90 -13.60 -8.33
N PHE A 196 -14.06 -12.68 -7.39
CA PHE A 196 -13.15 -11.56 -7.16
C PHE A 196 -11.69 -12.04 -6.98
N GLU A 197 -11.50 -13.09 -6.18
CA GLU A 197 -10.20 -13.73 -5.93
C GLU A 197 -9.54 -14.22 -7.22
N ASP A 198 -10.31 -14.84 -8.12
CA ASP A 198 -9.83 -15.32 -9.42
C ASP A 198 -9.28 -14.16 -10.24
N LYS A 199 -10.01 -13.02 -10.30
CA LYS A 199 -9.57 -11.84 -11.05
C LYS A 199 -8.27 -11.26 -10.51
N VAL A 200 -8.10 -11.21 -9.19
CA VAL A 200 -6.86 -10.76 -8.57
C VAL A 200 -5.70 -11.68 -8.95
N VAL A 201 -5.88 -13.00 -8.81
CA VAL A 201 -4.84 -13.99 -9.12
C VAL A 201 -4.51 -14.03 -10.62
N GLU A 202 -5.51 -13.98 -11.50
CA GLU A 202 -5.32 -13.88 -12.94
C GLU A 202 -4.48 -12.65 -13.31
N THR A 203 -4.77 -11.51 -12.70
CA THR A 203 -4.02 -10.27 -12.92
C THR A 203 -2.58 -10.42 -12.44
N LEU A 204 -2.34 -10.97 -11.26
CA LEU A 204 -0.99 -11.24 -10.76
C LEU A 204 -0.21 -12.16 -11.71
N LYS A 205 -0.82 -13.26 -12.16
CA LYS A 205 -0.21 -14.21 -13.12
C LYS A 205 0.08 -13.57 -14.47
N LYS A 206 -0.82 -12.73 -14.99
CA LYS A 206 -0.64 -11.96 -16.24
C LYS A 206 0.65 -11.14 -16.19
N TYR A 207 1.00 -10.59 -15.03
CA TYR A 207 2.22 -9.81 -14.81
C TYR A 207 3.44 -10.63 -14.32
N GLY A 208 3.33 -11.96 -14.34
CA GLY A 208 4.42 -12.89 -14.08
C GLY A 208 4.71 -13.15 -12.60
N TYR A 209 3.80 -12.77 -11.70
CA TYR A 209 3.93 -13.10 -10.28
C TYR A 209 3.65 -14.59 -10.00
N GLY A 210 4.21 -15.08 -8.90
CA GLY A 210 4.17 -16.48 -8.48
C GLY A 210 5.48 -16.87 -7.79
N GLY A 211 5.59 -18.14 -7.43
CA GLY A 211 6.72 -18.68 -6.69
C GLY A 211 6.49 -18.65 -5.19
N SER A 212 6.80 -19.77 -4.54
CA SER A 212 6.82 -19.87 -3.08
C SER A 212 7.82 -18.88 -2.45
N TYR A 213 7.60 -18.54 -1.18
CA TYR A 213 8.41 -17.57 -0.44
C TYR A 213 9.91 -17.88 -0.55
N LEU A 214 10.71 -16.84 -0.83
CA LEU A 214 12.17 -16.91 -1.04
C LEU A 214 12.66 -17.83 -2.18
N SER A 215 11.76 -18.40 -2.98
CA SER A 215 12.15 -19.11 -4.20
C SER A 215 12.82 -18.17 -5.21
N LYS A 216 13.64 -18.72 -6.12
CA LYS A 216 14.27 -17.93 -7.21
C LYS A 216 13.24 -17.18 -8.07
N LYS A 217 12.02 -17.70 -8.19
CA LYS A 217 10.93 -17.04 -8.92
C LYS A 217 10.39 -15.86 -8.12
N TRP A 218 10.11 -16.07 -6.83
CA TRP A 218 9.63 -15.03 -5.93
C TRP A 218 10.65 -13.89 -5.78
N LEU A 219 11.95 -14.18 -5.61
CA LEU A 219 13.00 -13.16 -5.48
C LEU A 219 13.13 -12.23 -6.70
N LYS A 220 12.66 -12.65 -7.88
CA LYS A 220 12.62 -11.80 -9.09
C LYS A 220 11.43 -10.85 -9.11
N ARG A 221 10.32 -11.25 -8.47
CA ARG A 221 9.05 -10.51 -8.41
C ARG A 221 8.37 -10.78 -7.05
N PRO A 222 8.87 -10.20 -5.96
CA PRO A 222 8.37 -10.50 -4.62
C PRO A 222 6.90 -10.12 -4.50
N LEU A 223 6.10 -11.01 -3.94
CA LEU A 223 4.67 -10.85 -3.77
C LEU A 223 4.25 -11.49 -2.46
N PHE A 224 3.53 -10.75 -1.62
CA PHE A 224 2.66 -11.32 -0.59
C PHE A 224 1.21 -10.99 -0.95
N ILE A 225 0.27 -11.88 -0.63
CA ILE A 225 -1.17 -11.59 -0.75
C ILE A 225 -1.77 -11.64 0.66
N GLN A 226 -2.51 -10.62 1.06
CA GLN A 226 -3.19 -10.59 2.36
C GLN A 226 -4.69 -10.48 2.28
N SER A 227 -5.37 -10.87 3.35
CA SER A 227 -6.80 -10.69 3.53
C SER A 227 -7.19 -10.96 4.98
N PHE A 228 -8.26 -10.32 5.45
CA PHE A 228 -8.96 -10.68 6.70
C PHE A 228 -9.92 -11.86 6.52
N ALA A 229 -10.09 -12.35 5.28
CA ALA A 229 -10.93 -13.48 4.92
C ALA A 229 -10.10 -14.78 4.81
N PRO A 230 -9.99 -15.60 5.87
CA PRO A 230 -9.20 -16.83 5.84
C PRO A 230 -9.62 -17.82 4.74
N SER A 231 -10.92 -17.95 4.44
CA SER A 231 -11.36 -18.88 3.39
C SER A 231 -10.93 -18.42 2.00
N SER A 232 -10.83 -17.10 1.76
CA SER A 232 -10.24 -16.52 0.54
C SER A 232 -8.77 -16.92 0.40
N LEU A 233 -7.97 -16.83 1.47
CA LEU A 233 -6.55 -17.23 1.44
C LEU A 233 -6.36 -18.73 1.17
N VAL A 234 -7.20 -19.56 1.76
CA VAL A 234 -7.25 -21.01 1.49
C VAL A 234 -7.63 -21.26 0.02
N TYR A 235 -8.67 -20.58 -0.48
CA TYR A 235 -9.13 -20.70 -1.85
C TYR A 235 -8.03 -20.37 -2.88
N ILE A 236 -7.38 -19.21 -2.75
CA ILE A 236 -6.34 -18.78 -3.70
C ILE A 236 -5.06 -19.62 -3.60
N SER A 237 -4.88 -20.42 -2.55
CA SER A 237 -3.75 -21.34 -2.46
C SER A 237 -3.80 -22.45 -3.52
N ASN A 238 -4.97 -22.78 -4.05
CA ASN A 238 -5.12 -23.66 -5.22
C ASN A 238 -4.83 -22.95 -6.54
N LEU A 239 -4.81 -21.61 -6.55
CA LEU A 239 -4.67 -20.80 -7.76
C LEU A 239 -3.24 -20.29 -7.93
N ILE A 240 -2.54 -19.91 -6.87
CA ILE A 240 -1.18 -19.36 -6.94
C ILE A 240 -0.32 -19.85 -5.77
N ASP A 241 0.94 -20.12 -6.03
CA ASP A 241 1.93 -20.62 -5.07
C ASP A 241 2.61 -19.51 -4.24
N SER A 242 2.30 -18.25 -4.51
CA SER A 242 2.81 -17.08 -3.78
C SER A 242 2.46 -17.12 -2.29
N PRO A 243 3.29 -16.54 -1.42
CA PRO A 243 3.01 -16.49 0.01
C PRO A 243 1.78 -15.63 0.32
N LYS A 244 0.98 -16.12 1.25
CA LYS A 244 -0.18 -15.42 1.80
C LYS A 244 0.05 -15.02 3.25
N VAL A 245 -0.63 -13.98 3.70
CA VAL A 245 -0.61 -13.50 5.08
C VAL A 245 -2.04 -13.29 5.57
N LEU A 246 -2.39 -13.93 6.69
CA LEU A 246 -3.68 -13.73 7.34
C LEU A 246 -3.66 -12.42 8.14
N LEU A 247 -4.54 -11.48 7.79
CA LEU A 247 -4.72 -10.27 8.59
C LEU A 247 -5.55 -10.57 9.83
N ILE A 248 -5.18 -9.93 10.93
CA ILE A 248 -5.86 -10.05 12.23
C ILE A 248 -6.15 -8.64 12.72
N ASP A 249 -7.42 -8.37 13.00
CA ASP A 249 -7.90 -7.08 13.49
C ASP A 249 -7.95 -7.07 15.02
N ASP A 250 -8.57 -6.05 15.60
CA ASP A 250 -8.88 -5.96 17.03
C ASP A 250 -9.52 -7.24 17.58
N VAL A 251 -9.29 -7.50 18.87
CA VAL A 251 -9.72 -8.72 19.55
C VAL A 251 -11.23 -8.93 19.55
N THR A 252 -12.01 -7.88 19.28
CA THR A 252 -13.48 -7.92 19.21
C THR A 252 -14.03 -8.13 17.80
N VAL A 253 -13.19 -8.04 16.76
CA VAL A 253 -13.59 -8.11 15.37
C VAL A 253 -13.55 -9.56 14.88
N LEU A 254 -14.59 -9.97 14.16
CA LEU A 254 -14.67 -11.29 13.53
C LEU A 254 -14.06 -11.27 12.13
N THR A 255 -13.55 -12.42 11.66
CA THR A 255 -13.10 -12.58 10.27
C THR A 255 -14.22 -12.34 9.27
N GLU A 256 -13.89 -11.78 8.10
CA GLU A 256 -14.87 -11.29 7.13
C GLU A 256 -15.77 -12.36 6.48
N ASP A 257 -15.33 -13.62 6.44
CA ASP A 257 -15.99 -14.69 5.67
C ASP A 257 -16.38 -15.93 6.49
N THR A 258 -15.73 -16.17 7.63
CA THR A 258 -16.01 -17.33 8.49
C THR A 258 -16.59 -16.99 9.85
N ASN A 259 -16.73 -15.69 10.18
CA ASN A 259 -17.19 -15.20 11.49
C ASN A 259 -16.41 -15.77 12.70
N GLN A 260 -15.15 -16.16 12.49
CA GLN A 260 -14.29 -16.65 13.55
C GLN A 260 -13.78 -15.50 14.40
N THR A 261 -13.64 -15.76 15.69
CA THR A 261 -13.14 -14.80 16.69
C THR A 261 -11.61 -14.71 16.65
N TYR A 262 -11.08 -13.62 17.20
CA TYR A 262 -9.64 -13.45 17.45
C TYR A 262 -9.03 -14.66 18.20
N ALA A 263 -9.68 -15.14 19.26
CA ALA A 263 -9.19 -16.26 20.06
C ALA A 263 -9.08 -17.56 19.24
N GLU A 264 -10.03 -17.80 18.33
CA GLU A 264 -10.00 -18.97 17.46
C GLU A 264 -8.85 -18.87 16.46
N ILE A 265 -8.77 -17.76 15.71
CA ILE A 265 -7.79 -17.60 14.62
C ILE A 265 -6.35 -17.42 15.10
N THR A 266 -6.17 -17.09 16.39
CA THR A 266 -4.85 -17.01 17.03
C THR A 266 -4.51 -18.23 17.88
N SER A 267 -5.36 -19.26 17.95
CA SER A 267 -5.07 -20.48 18.71
C SER A 267 -3.99 -21.34 18.03
N ASP A 268 -3.27 -22.15 18.81
CA ASP A 268 -2.25 -23.07 18.26
C ASP A 268 -2.86 -24.13 17.32
N VAL A 269 -4.11 -24.54 17.60
CA VAL A 269 -4.86 -25.45 16.71
C VAL A 269 -5.07 -24.79 15.36
N TYR A 270 -5.49 -23.52 15.36
CA TYR A 270 -5.71 -22.79 14.11
C TYR A 270 -4.40 -22.46 13.39
N PHE A 271 -3.33 -22.08 14.10
CA PHE A 271 -2.01 -21.88 13.51
C PHE A 271 -1.48 -23.15 12.84
N ASN A 272 -1.69 -24.33 13.43
CA ASN A 272 -1.34 -25.61 12.81
C ASN A 272 -2.13 -25.89 11.52
N TYR A 273 -3.38 -25.45 11.44
CA TYR A 273 -4.20 -25.55 10.24
C TYR A 273 -3.78 -24.53 9.17
N ILE A 274 -3.78 -23.24 9.52
CA ILE A 274 -3.66 -22.16 8.55
C ILE A 274 -2.23 -22.05 7.97
N LYS A 275 -1.19 -22.47 8.69
CA LYS A 275 0.20 -22.48 8.18
C LYS A 275 0.43 -23.35 6.94
N GLN A 276 -0.54 -24.21 6.59
CA GLN A 276 -0.52 -24.94 5.32
C GLN A 276 -0.76 -24.04 4.11
N TYR A 277 -1.37 -22.87 4.34
CA TYR A 277 -1.82 -21.94 3.29
C TYR A 277 -1.13 -20.58 3.36
N VAL A 278 -0.78 -20.12 4.56
CA VAL A 278 -0.14 -18.83 4.81
C VAL A 278 1.29 -19.00 5.30
N VAL A 279 2.15 -18.01 5.03
CA VAL A 279 3.52 -17.97 5.57
C VAL A 279 3.65 -17.04 6.77
N GLY A 280 2.58 -16.32 7.12
CA GLY A 280 2.58 -15.37 8.21
C GLY A 280 1.21 -14.81 8.55
N ILE A 281 1.21 -13.97 9.58
CA ILE A 281 0.08 -13.19 10.05
C ILE A 281 0.43 -11.69 10.03
N GLY A 282 -0.56 -10.85 9.79
CA GLY A 282 -0.43 -9.40 9.89
C GLY A 282 -1.44 -8.87 10.91
N PRO A 283 -1.08 -8.81 12.20
CA PRO A 283 -1.99 -8.32 13.24
C PRO A 283 -1.98 -6.80 13.36
N TRP A 284 -3.08 -6.21 13.84
CA TRP A 284 -3.03 -4.84 14.36
C TRP A 284 -2.06 -4.78 15.54
N LYS A 285 -1.14 -3.80 15.54
CA LYS A 285 -0.01 -3.72 16.49
C LYS A 285 -0.50 -3.72 17.95
N ASP A 286 -1.62 -3.07 18.24
CA ASP A 286 -2.14 -2.98 19.60
C ASP A 286 -2.82 -4.29 20.07
N THR A 287 -3.08 -5.27 19.19
CA THR A 287 -3.44 -6.63 19.63
C THR A 287 -2.23 -7.45 20.05
N VAL A 288 -1.04 -7.15 19.50
CA VAL A 288 0.22 -7.78 19.90
C VAL A 288 0.72 -7.18 21.21
N VAL A 289 0.72 -5.85 21.31
CA VAL A 289 1.08 -5.10 22.53
C VAL A 289 -0.09 -4.20 22.93
N PRO A 290 -0.98 -4.68 23.82
CA PRO A 290 -2.17 -3.94 24.26
C PRO A 290 -1.82 -2.58 24.85
N VAL A 291 -2.76 -1.64 24.76
CA VAL A 291 -2.58 -0.27 25.25
C VAL A 291 -3.68 0.09 26.26
N SER A 292 -3.32 0.87 27.26
CA SER A 292 -4.25 1.45 28.24
C SER A 292 -3.86 2.90 28.50
N ASN A 293 -4.79 3.83 28.33
CA ASN A 293 -4.54 5.28 28.43
C ASN A 293 -3.33 5.75 27.59
N ASN A 294 -3.19 5.19 26.38
CA ASN A 294 -2.06 5.43 25.47
C ASN A 294 -0.66 5.01 26.01
N TYR A 295 -0.62 4.13 27.02
CA TYR A 295 0.59 3.45 27.45
C TYR A 295 0.56 1.98 27.07
N THR A 296 1.65 1.48 26.51
CA THR A 296 1.83 0.05 26.20
C THR A 296 1.75 -0.77 27.49
N GLN A 297 1.05 -1.89 27.42
CA GLN A 297 0.95 -2.89 28.47
C GLN A 297 1.96 -4.02 28.21
N ALA A 298 1.89 -5.08 29.01
CA ALA A 298 2.69 -6.27 28.76
C ALA A 298 2.35 -6.86 27.37
N PRO A 299 3.35 -7.17 26.53
CA PRO A 299 3.13 -7.86 25.26
C PRO A 299 2.42 -9.19 25.45
N THR A 300 1.57 -9.54 24.50
CA THR A 300 1.04 -10.90 24.38
C THR A 300 2.13 -11.88 23.94
N ASP A 301 1.84 -13.17 23.96
CA ASP A 301 2.71 -14.21 23.41
C ASP A 301 2.51 -14.44 21.90
N LEU A 302 1.67 -13.64 21.23
CA LEU A 302 1.22 -13.89 19.86
C LEU A 302 2.38 -14.05 18.87
N VAL A 303 3.37 -13.16 18.93
CA VAL A 303 4.55 -13.21 18.05
C VAL A 303 5.35 -14.49 18.29
N LYS A 304 5.63 -14.81 19.55
CA LYS A 304 6.38 -16.01 19.95
C LYS A 304 5.65 -17.28 19.50
N ARG A 305 4.34 -17.36 19.69
CA ARG A 305 3.54 -18.51 19.23
C ARG A 305 3.51 -18.59 17.71
N ALA A 306 3.30 -17.50 17.00
CA ALA A 306 3.37 -17.48 15.54
C ALA A 306 4.72 -18.01 15.02
N HIS A 307 5.84 -17.53 15.58
CA HIS A 307 7.17 -18.02 15.22
C HIS A 307 7.38 -19.50 15.55
N ALA A 308 6.85 -20.00 16.68
CA ALA A 308 6.90 -21.42 17.02
C ALA A 308 6.16 -22.31 16.00
N HIS A 309 5.23 -21.74 15.24
CA HIS A 309 4.55 -22.38 14.10
C HIS A 309 5.18 -22.08 12.74
N ASN A 310 6.35 -21.44 12.71
CA ASN A 310 7.05 -20.95 11.51
C ASN A 310 6.25 -19.90 10.70
N LEU A 311 5.39 -19.14 11.36
CA LEU A 311 4.66 -18.03 10.76
C LEU A 311 5.41 -16.71 10.98
N LYS A 312 5.61 -15.95 9.90
CA LYS A 312 6.11 -14.58 9.95
C LYS A 312 5.08 -13.62 10.52
N VAL A 313 5.53 -12.54 11.17
CA VAL A 313 4.62 -11.55 11.76
C VAL A 313 4.91 -10.16 11.22
N HIS A 314 3.95 -9.58 10.52
CA HIS A 314 4.05 -8.24 9.92
C HIS A 314 2.96 -7.30 10.46
N PRO A 315 3.11 -6.67 11.64
CA PRO A 315 2.04 -5.86 12.21
C PRO A 315 1.79 -4.55 11.47
N TYR A 316 0.57 -4.04 11.60
CA TYR A 316 0.15 -2.74 11.08
C TYR A 316 -0.51 -1.89 12.19
N THR A 317 -0.52 -0.56 12.15
CA THR A 317 0.21 0.34 11.26
C THR A 317 1.04 1.32 12.10
N TYR A 318 2.30 1.50 11.73
CA TYR A 318 3.21 2.44 12.36
C TYR A 318 3.11 3.83 11.72
N ARG A 319 2.93 4.86 12.56
CA ARG A 319 2.64 6.22 12.15
C ARG A 319 3.43 7.18 13.04
N ASN A 320 4.11 8.16 12.45
CA ASN A 320 5.04 9.03 13.17
C ASN A 320 4.32 10.14 13.94
N GLU A 321 3.03 10.37 13.68
CA GLU A 321 2.30 11.44 14.34
C GLU A 321 1.96 11.08 15.78
N ASN A 322 2.02 12.10 16.65
CA ASN A 322 1.88 11.95 18.10
C ASN A 322 0.60 11.25 18.56
N GLU A 323 -0.50 11.32 17.80
CA GLU A 323 -1.76 10.67 18.16
C GLU A 323 -1.72 9.14 17.96
N PHE A 324 -0.76 8.62 17.19
CA PHE A 324 -0.58 7.19 16.93
C PHE A 324 0.66 6.57 17.60
N LEU A 325 1.52 7.42 18.19
CA LEU A 325 2.66 7.00 18.99
C LEU A 325 2.26 6.90 20.46
N HIS A 326 2.46 5.72 21.05
CA HIS A 326 2.23 5.52 22.47
C HIS A 326 3.23 6.32 23.32
N LEU A 327 2.79 6.77 24.50
CA LEU A 327 3.57 7.67 25.36
C LEU A 327 4.91 7.08 25.81
N ASN A 328 5.01 5.75 25.88
CA ASN A 328 6.24 5.01 26.15
C ASN A 328 7.39 5.38 25.21
N PHE A 329 7.08 5.76 23.96
CA PHE A 329 8.07 6.11 22.96
C PHE A 329 8.44 7.59 22.96
N SER A 330 7.90 8.42 23.87
CA SER A 330 8.27 9.83 24.01
C SER A 330 8.14 10.64 22.69
N GLN A 331 7.13 10.34 21.87
CA GLN A 331 6.94 10.92 20.52
C GLN A 331 8.11 10.67 19.55
N ASP A 332 8.91 9.63 19.80
CA ASP A 332 10.02 9.23 18.95
C ASP A 332 9.69 7.92 18.21
N PRO A 333 9.41 7.97 16.89
CA PRO A 333 9.10 6.77 16.12
C PRO A 333 10.28 5.79 16.04
N TYR A 334 11.52 6.23 16.24
CA TYR A 334 12.69 5.33 16.24
C TYR A 334 12.73 4.46 17.50
N LYS A 335 12.25 4.98 18.64
CA LYS A 335 12.07 4.15 19.84
C LYS A 335 10.98 3.10 19.64
N GLU A 336 9.92 3.44 18.91
CA GLU A 336 8.90 2.46 18.54
C GLU A 336 9.51 1.39 17.62
N TYR A 337 10.24 1.76 16.57
CA TYR A 337 10.87 0.77 15.69
C TYR A 337 11.87 -0.13 16.42
N GLU A 338 12.71 0.43 17.29
CA GLU A 338 13.63 -0.33 18.15
C GLU A 338 12.88 -1.39 18.97
N TYR A 339 11.82 -0.97 19.65
CA TYR A 339 11.00 -1.86 20.47
C TYR A 339 10.40 -3.00 19.63
N TRP A 340 9.80 -2.68 18.49
CA TRP A 340 9.12 -3.70 17.68
C TRP A 340 10.08 -4.64 16.94
N ILE A 341 11.20 -4.12 16.45
CA ILE A 341 12.18 -4.91 15.70
C ILE A 341 13.07 -5.73 16.62
N ASN A 342 13.59 -5.15 17.71
CA ASN A 342 14.61 -5.79 18.54
C ASN A 342 14.06 -6.40 19.83
N GLU A 343 13.01 -5.85 20.44
CA GLU A 343 12.42 -6.41 21.67
C GLU A 343 11.28 -7.40 21.36
N ILE A 344 10.35 -7.03 20.49
CA ILE A 344 9.23 -7.89 20.09
C ILE A 344 9.65 -8.90 19.01
N GLY A 345 10.55 -8.51 18.11
CA GLY A 345 11.13 -9.40 17.11
C GLY A 345 10.27 -9.62 15.87
N VAL A 346 9.52 -8.63 15.41
CA VAL A 346 8.64 -8.78 14.23
C VAL A 346 9.43 -8.91 12.92
N ASP A 347 8.86 -9.55 11.91
CA ASP A 347 9.51 -9.82 10.62
C ASP A 347 9.26 -8.74 9.55
N GLY A 348 8.40 -7.77 9.85
CA GLY A 348 8.06 -6.67 8.96
C GLY A 348 7.10 -5.68 9.63
N LEU A 349 7.05 -4.48 9.08
CA LEU A 349 6.24 -3.39 9.63
C LEU A 349 5.51 -2.69 8.48
N PHE A 350 4.19 -2.58 8.58
CA PHE A 350 3.40 -1.71 7.72
C PHE A 350 3.44 -0.28 8.28
N THR A 351 4.00 0.67 7.53
CA THR A 351 4.10 2.07 7.98
C THR A 351 3.60 3.05 6.92
N ASP A 352 3.01 4.15 7.41
CA ASP A 352 2.63 5.29 6.57
C ASP A 352 3.86 6.17 6.21
N PHE A 353 5.02 5.95 6.85
CA PHE A 353 6.24 6.74 6.74
C PHE A 353 7.44 5.84 6.43
N THR A 354 7.57 5.39 5.18
CA THR A 354 8.61 4.42 4.84
C THR A 354 10.03 4.98 4.98
N GLY A 355 10.22 6.28 4.76
CA GLY A 355 11.52 6.93 4.91
C GLY A 355 12.06 6.90 6.34
N SER A 356 11.21 7.09 7.36
CA SER A 356 11.67 7.01 8.75
C SER A 356 12.09 5.59 9.12
N LEU A 357 11.28 4.58 8.77
CA LEU A 357 11.65 3.18 9.02
C LEU A 357 12.93 2.79 8.27
N HIS A 358 13.07 3.23 7.02
CA HIS A 358 14.30 3.00 6.25
C HIS A 358 15.52 3.64 6.90
N ASN A 359 15.43 4.90 7.32
CA ASN A 359 16.53 5.61 8.00
C ASN A 359 16.94 4.89 9.30
N TYR A 360 15.96 4.48 10.12
CA TYR A 360 16.23 3.68 11.30
C TYR A 360 17.00 2.40 10.94
N GLN A 361 16.52 1.64 9.95
CA GLN A 361 17.16 0.39 9.52
C GLN A 361 18.57 0.59 8.96
N GLU A 362 18.83 1.67 8.24
CA GLU A 362 20.18 1.99 7.75
C GLU A 362 21.12 2.41 8.88
N TRP A 363 20.60 3.08 9.92
CA TRP A 363 21.40 3.52 11.06
C TRP A 363 21.70 2.41 12.05
N THR A 364 20.79 1.45 12.22
CA THR A 364 20.93 0.34 13.18
C THR A 364 21.45 -0.95 12.55
N SER A 365 21.53 -1.03 11.22
CA SER A 365 22.19 -2.15 10.55
C SER A 365 23.66 -2.21 10.99
N PRO A 366 24.14 -3.35 11.54
CA PRO A 366 25.56 -3.51 11.79
C PRO A 366 26.27 -3.30 10.46
N LEU A 367 27.13 -2.28 10.38
CA LEU A 367 27.92 -1.97 9.19
C LEU A 367 28.45 -3.29 8.63
N SER A 368 28.08 -3.63 7.39
CA SER A 368 28.79 -4.73 6.73
C SER A 368 30.27 -4.37 6.83
N GLU A 369 31.12 -5.30 7.27
CA GLU A 369 32.57 -5.10 7.39
C GLU A 369 33.24 -4.61 6.09
N THR A 370 32.47 -4.49 4.99
CA THR A 370 32.92 -4.07 3.67
C THR A 370 32.44 -2.68 3.22
N SER A 371 31.61 -1.96 3.98
CA SER A 371 31.02 -0.70 3.47
C SER A 371 31.11 0.47 4.45
N LYS A 372 32.01 1.39 4.10
CA LYS A 372 32.27 2.73 4.65
C LYS A 372 33.15 2.75 5.91
N SER A 373 34.33 3.35 5.76
CA SER A 373 35.22 3.59 6.90
C SER A 373 34.50 4.44 7.97
N PRO A 374 34.80 4.27 9.27
CA PRO A 374 34.26 5.10 10.34
C PRO A 374 34.37 6.61 10.07
N ARG A 375 35.38 7.03 9.29
CA ARG A 375 35.62 8.40 8.86
C ARG A 375 34.56 8.96 7.91
N GLN A 376 34.02 8.12 7.03
CA GLN A 376 32.94 8.51 6.12
C GLN A 376 31.61 8.63 6.86
N LEU A 377 31.37 7.76 7.84
CA LEU A 377 30.20 7.83 8.72
C LEU A 377 30.24 9.12 9.56
N LEU A 378 31.39 9.44 10.17
CA LEU A 378 31.62 10.70 10.88
C LEU A 378 31.42 11.93 9.98
N SER A 379 31.83 11.85 8.71
CA SER A 379 31.63 12.94 7.75
C SER A 379 30.16 13.12 7.37
N GLN A 380 29.39 12.03 7.27
CA GLN A 380 27.95 12.09 7.02
C GLN A 380 27.17 12.59 8.24
N ILE A 381 27.52 12.13 9.44
CA ILE A 381 26.95 12.63 10.70
C ILE A 381 27.25 14.13 10.82
N ALA A 382 28.50 14.55 10.61
CA ALA A 382 28.85 15.97 10.61
C ALA A 382 28.03 16.78 9.59
N ALA A 383 27.86 16.27 8.36
CA ALA A 383 27.07 16.94 7.33
C ALA A 383 25.56 17.05 7.65
N LEU A 384 25.02 16.10 8.43
CA LEU A 384 23.63 16.13 8.89
C LEU A 384 23.42 17.09 10.07
N VAL A 385 24.47 17.35 10.86
CA VAL A 385 24.42 18.21 12.04
C VAL A 385 24.81 19.67 11.71
N LEU A 386 25.63 19.89 10.68
CA LEU A 386 26.08 21.21 10.22
C LEU A 386 25.00 22.21 9.77
N PRO A 387 23.78 21.83 9.31
CA PRO A 387 22.74 22.82 9.00
C PRO A 387 22.21 23.57 10.24
N TYR A 388 22.55 23.14 11.46
CA TYR A 388 22.08 23.74 12.71
C TYR A 388 23.07 24.70 13.38
N GLU A 389 24.29 24.87 12.88
CA GLU A 389 25.30 25.76 13.49
C GLU A 389 25.37 27.17 12.88
N LYS A 390 24.44 27.51 11.97
CA LYS A 390 24.28 28.89 11.48
C LYS A 390 22.81 29.31 11.46
N ALA A 391 22.26 29.57 12.64
CA ALA A 391 21.12 30.44 12.86
C ALA A 391 21.39 31.32 14.08
#